data_AF-A0A401UND6-F1
#
_entry.id   AF-A0A401UND6-F1
#
_cell.length_a   1.000
_cell.length_b   1.000
_cell.length_c   1.000
_cell.angle_alpha   90.00
_cell.angle_beta   90.00
_cell.angle_gamma   90.00
#
_symmetry.space_group_name_H-M   'P 1'
#
loop_
_entity.id
_entity.type
_entity.pdbx_description
1 polymer ?
#
loop_
_entity_poly.entity_id
_entity_poly.type
_entity_poly.pdbx_seq_one_letter_code
_entity_poly.pdbx_strand_id
1 'polypeptide(L)'
;MDEWFTIEEIDDETYAISEYGHWEKVHSYLLIGKTSALLIDTGLGIGNIKKEIDKLTELPVIVVTTHVHWDHIGGHALFNIICVHKNDSEWLKAGIPVPLSVIKKNVMSEPFSKNPPVEFNIEDYKIYTGDPTKILNDNDIIDIKQSIDKISSLKGITKVLPAHNELNVKVDLISSIKNAFEDIEDKGMLKQGNGIFHFCEFSIHI
;
A
#
# COMPACT_ATOMS: atom_id res chain seq x y z
N MET A 1 23.98 -11.12 -0.47
CA MET A 1 22.68 -11.48 0.11
C MET A 1 21.69 -10.58 -0.59
N ASP A 2 20.66 -11.13 -1.22
CA ASP A 2 19.71 -10.30 -1.98
C ASP A 2 18.96 -9.40 -1.01
N GLU A 3 18.85 -8.11 -1.36
CA GLU A 3 18.08 -7.15 -0.56
C GLU A 3 16.59 -7.53 -0.60
N TRP A 4 15.94 -7.47 0.56
CA TRP A 4 14.52 -7.83 0.71
C TRP A 4 13.64 -6.95 -0.17
N PHE A 5 13.80 -5.63 -0.02
CA PHE A 5 13.15 -4.64 -0.86
C PHE A 5 13.82 -4.55 -2.23
N THR A 6 13.01 -4.35 -3.26
CA THR A 6 13.43 -3.90 -4.58
C THR A 6 12.97 -2.46 -4.74
N ILE A 7 13.89 -1.57 -5.10
CA ILE A 7 13.61 -0.15 -5.33
C ILE A 7 13.54 0.09 -6.84
N GLU A 8 12.43 0.63 -7.30
CA GLU A 8 12.23 1.00 -8.70
C GLU A 8 11.95 2.50 -8.78
N GLU A 9 12.80 3.22 -9.49
CA GLU A 9 12.61 4.65 -9.79
C GLU A 9 11.52 4.79 -10.87
N ILE A 10 10.49 5.56 -10.55
CA ILE A 10 9.38 5.87 -11.46
C ILE A 10 9.67 7.20 -12.18
N ASP A 11 10.13 8.21 -11.42
CA ASP A 11 10.71 9.45 -11.89
C ASP A 11 11.73 9.97 -10.86
N ASP A 12 12.39 11.09 -11.16
CA ASP A 12 13.44 11.70 -10.32
C ASP A 12 13.04 11.90 -8.83
N GLU A 13 11.73 11.96 -8.54
CA GLU A 13 11.19 12.25 -7.21
C GLU A 13 10.27 11.13 -6.69
N THR A 14 10.09 10.03 -7.42
CA THR A 14 9.07 9.01 -7.11
C THR A 14 9.63 7.60 -7.24
N TYR A 15 9.42 6.79 -6.20
CA TYR A 15 9.95 5.43 -6.11
C TYR A 15 8.87 4.43 -5.71
N ALA A 16 8.89 3.25 -6.31
CA ALA A 16 8.22 2.06 -5.79
C ALA A 16 9.21 1.26 -4.92
N ILE A 17 8.75 0.84 -3.75
CA ILE A 17 9.52 0.06 -2.77
C ILE A 17 8.78 -1.26 -2.58
N SER A 18 9.30 -2.33 -3.16
CA SER A 18 8.57 -3.57 -3.41
C SER A 18 9.13 -4.76 -2.63
N GLU A 19 8.27 -5.53 -1.98
CA GLU A 19 8.63 -6.76 -1.25
C GLU A 19 8.43 -8.00 -2.14
N TYR A 20 9.06 -8.05 -3.32
CA TYR A 20 8.90 -9.16 -4.28
C TYR A 20 9.29 -10.54 -3.75
N GLY A 21 10.05 -10.58 -2.66
CA GLY A 21 10.39 -11.80 -1.93
C GLY A 21 9.18 -12.53 -1.38
N HIS A 22 8.09 -11.82 -1.08
CA HIS A 22 6.86 -12.36 -0.51
C HIS A 22 5.81 -12.66 -1.59
N TRP A 23 4.92 -13.61 -1.33
CA TRP A 23 3.89 -14.03 -2.29
C TRP A 23 2.89 -12.92 -2.64
N GLU A 24 2.61 -11.99 -1.72
CA GLU A 24 1.70 -10.86 -1.94
C GLU A 24 2.33 -9.75 -2.80
N LYS A 25 3.67 -9.75 -2.93
CA LYS A 25 4.44 -8.74 -3.69
C LYS A 25 3.97 -7.32 -3.38
N VAL A 26 3.99 -6.97 -2.09
CA VAL A 26 3.48 -5.68 -1.59
C VAL A 26 4.34 -4.52 -2.10
N HIS A 27 3.69 -3.41 -2.42
CA HIS A 27 4.32 -2.16 -2.86
C HIS A 27 4.00 -1.02 -1.90
N SER A 28 5.03 -0.26 -1.55
CA SER A 28 4.90 1.07 -0.95
C SER A 28 5.45 2.12 -1.93
N TYR A 29 4.97 3.35 -1.84
CA TYR A 29 5.39 4.42 -2.76
C TYR A 29 5.97 5.60 -2.00
N LEU A 30 7.15 6.05 -2.39
CA LEU A 30 7.79 7.24 -1.84
C LEU A 30 7.73 8.37 -2.87
N LEU A 31 7.16 9.51 -2.49
CA LEU A 31 7.13 10.74 -3.26
C LEU A 31 7.92 11.81 -2.52
N ILE A 32 9.04 12.24 -3.08
CA ILE A 32 9.92 13.25 -2.49
C ILE A 32 9.41 14.64 -2.87
N GLY A 33 8.99 15.42 -1.88
CA GLY A 33 8.58 16.82 -2.05
C GLY A 33 9.72 17.80 -1.76
N LYS A 34 9.38 19.08 -1.57
CA LYS A 34 10.37 20.13 -1.27
C LYS A 34 10.81 20.18 0.20
N THR A 35 9.89 19.87 1.11
CA THR A 35 10.08 20.02 2.57
C THR A 35 9.85 18.74 3.33
N SER A 36 9.20 17.76 2.71
CA SER A 36 8.89 16.44 3.28
C SER A 36 8.76 15.43 2.15
N ALA A 37 8.99 14.16 2.46
CA ALA A 37 8.63 13.04 1.60
C ALA A 37 7.32 12.39 2.08
N LEU A 38 6.47 11.99 1.14
CA LEU A 38 5.25 11.25 1.40
C LEU A 38 5.53 9.77 1.15
N LEU A 39 5.26 8.94 2.15
CA LEU A 39 5.28 7.48 2.02
C LEU A 39 3.84 6.96 2.04
N ILE A 40 3.45 6.26 0.98
CA ILE A 40 2.16 5.56 0.89
C ILE A 40 2.38 4.12 1.31
N ASP A 41 1.78 3.75 2.44
CA ASP A 41 1.94 2.46 3.12
C ASP A 41 3.38 2.11 3.50
N THR A 42 3.54 1.12 4.38
CA THR A 42 4.84 0.75 4.99
C THR A 42 5.20 -0.72 4.84
N GLY A 43 4.44 -1.45 4.01
CA GLY A 43 4.67 -2.85 3.71
C GLY A 43 4.34 -3.81 4.85
N LEU A 44 4.81 -5.04 4.70
CA LEU A 44 4.56 -6.20 5.56
C LEU A 44 5.31 -6.13 6.90
N GLY A 45 6.30 -5.25 7.06
CA GLY A 45 7.13 -5.22 8.27
C GLY A 45 8.09 -6.40 8.41
N ILE A 46 8.33 -7.16 7.34
CA ILE A 46 9.37 -8.21 7.28
C ILE A 46 10.76 -7.55 7.22
N GLY A 47 10.91 -6.55 6.35
CA GLY A 47 12.10 -5.73 6.25
C GLY A 47 11.95 -4.37 6.92
N ASN A 48 13.08 -3.73 7.21
CA ASN A 48 13.10 -2.35 7.69
C ASN A 48 13.05 -1.37 6.51
N ILE A 49 11.84 -1.01 6.06
CA ILE A 49 11.63 -0.08 4.94
C ILE A 49 12.29 1.28 5.17
N LYS A 50 12.40 1.74 6.42
CA LYS A 50 13.04 3.01 6.77
C LYS A 50 14.51 3.04 6.35
N LYS A 51 15.24 1.92 6.46
CA LYS A 51 16.63 1.84 5.99
C LYS A 51 16.75 2.14 4.49
N GLU A 52 15.75 1.76 3.70
CA GLU A 52 15.75 2.04 2.25
C GLU A 52 15.36 3.50 1.98
N ILE A 53 14.35 4.02 2.68
CA ILE A 53 13.92 5.40 2.52
C ILE A 53 15.01 6.40 2.93
N ASP A 54 15.75 6.11 4.01
CA ASP A 54 16.86 6.95 4.47
C ASP A 54 18.03 7.02 3.46
N LYS A 55 18.12 6.08 2.52
CA LYS A 55 19.07 6.15 1.39
C LYS A 55 18.57 7.06 0.26
N LEU A 56 17.26 7.26 0.15
CA LEU A 56 16.61 7.99 -0.94
C LEU A 56 16.37 9.47 -0.60
N THR A 57 16.18 9.80 0.68
CA THR A 57 15.92 11.19 1.10
C THR A 57 16.32 11.45 2.55
N GLU A 58 16.75 12.69 2.82
CA GLU A 58 16.96 13.21 4.18
C GLU A 58 15.74 13.99 4.70
N LEU A 59 14.69 14.15 3.88
CA LEU A 59 13.50 14.92 4.26
C LEU A 59 12.68 14.20 5.32
N PRO A 60 11.98 14.94 6.21
CA PRO A 60 10.98 14.36 7.09
C PRO A 60 9.94 13.56 6.31
N VAL A 61 9.65 12.34 6.77
CA VAL A 61 8.70 11.43 6.11
C VAL A 61 7.33 11.53 6.77
N ILE A 62 6.30 11.72 5.95
CA ILE A 62 4.89 11.65 6.32
C ILE A 62 4.32 10.36 5.74
N VAL A 63 3.81 9.47 6.59
CA VAL A 63 3.13 8.25 6.14
C VAL A 63 1.66 8.54 5.92
N VAL A 64 1.13 8.17 4.76
CA VAL A 64 -0.30 8.09 4.48
C VAL A 64 -0.66 6.63 4.26
N THR A 65 -1.64 6.18 5.03
CA THR A 65 -2.07 4.77 5.03
C THR A 65 -3.30 4.64 4.16
N THR A 66 -3.26 3.73 3.20
CA THR A 66 -4.40 3.46 2.30
C THR A 66 -5.53 2.79 3.07
N HIS A 67 -5.21 1.78 3.88
CA HIS A 67 -6.09 1.18 4.86
C HIS A 67 -5.30 0.40 5.93
N VAL A 68 -5.93 0.09 7.05
CA VAL A 68 -5.26 -0.55 8.20
C VAL A 68 -5.36 -2.06 8.12
N HIS A 69 -4.51 -2.67 7.30
CA HIS A 69 -4.16 -4.10 7.33
C HIS A 69 -2.64 -4.29 7.47
N TRP A 70 -2.22 -5.52 7.80
CA TRP A 70 -0.84 -5.82 8.23
C TRP A 70 0.22 -5.54 7.16
N ASP A 71 -0.15 -5.70 5.89
CA ASP A 71 0.59 -5.46 4.67
C ASP A 71 0.76 -3.97 4.33
N HIS A 72 0.03 -3.09 5.02
CA HIS A 72 0.15 -1.63 4.84
C HIS A 72 0.82 -0.96 6.03
N ILE A 73 0.71 -1.55 7.23
CA ILE A 73 1.14 -0.91 8.48
C ILE A 73 2.35 -1.57 9.15
N GLY A 74 2.97 -2.57 8.51
CA GLY A 74 4.04 -3.36 9.12
C GLY A 74 5.28 -2.53 9.52
N GLY A 75 5.56 -1.45 8.80
CA GLY A 75 6.67 -0.53 9.10
C GLY A 75 6.27 0.74 9.89
N HIS A 76 5.01 0.91 10.28
CA HIS A 76 4.53 2.17 10.90
C HIS A 76 5.33 2.62 12.12
N ALA A 77 5.76 1.67 12.98
CA ALA A 77 6.54 1.97 14.18
C ALA A 77 7.88 2.70 13.90
N LEU A 78 8.32 2.72 12.64
CA LEU A 78 9.57 3.34 12.20
C LEU A 78 9.41 4.84 11.89
N PHE A 79 8.18 5.37 11.89
CA PHE A 79 7.87 6.74 11.47
C PHE A 79 7.10 7.51 12.55
N ASN A 80 7.30 8.84 12.57
CA ASN A 80 6.71 9.72 13.59
C ASN A 80 5.38 10.36 13.17
N ILE A 81 5.15 10.51 11.85
CA ILE A 81 3.96 11.16 11.31
C ILE A 81 3.17 10.13 10.52
N ILE A 82 2.09 9.63 11.12
CA ILE A 82 1.20 8.62 10.55
C ILE A 82 -0.16 9.25 10.32
N CYS A 83 -0.60 9.25 9.06
CA CYS A 83 -1.91 9.73 8.65
C CYS A 83 -2.78 8.53 8.27
N VAL A 84 -3.97 8.45 8.86
CA VAL A 84 -4.95 7.37 8.61
C VAL A 84 -6.33 7.99 8.40
N HIS A 85 -7.13 7.41 7.50
CA HIS A 85 -8.50 7.84 7.29
C HIS A 85 -9.37 7.60 8.55
N LYS A 86 -10.34 8.48 8.81
CA LYS A 86 -11.22 8.42 9.99
C LYS A 86 -11.89 7.05 10.17
N ASN A 87 -12.21 6.36 9.08
CA ASN A 87 -12.90 5.06 9.12
C ASN A 87 -11.98 3.93 9.62
N ASP A 88 -10.67 4.07 9.46
CA ASP A 88 -9.70 3.05 9.88
C ASP A 88 -8.95 3.41 11.17
N SER A 89 -9.16 4.63 11.69
CA SER A 89 -8.50 5.12 12.90
C SER A 89 -8.73 4.20 14.10
N GLU A 90 -9.91 3.60 14.24
CA GLU A 90 -10.19 2.70 15.37
C GLU A 90 -9.46 1.37 15.22
N TRP A 91 -9.30 0.84 14.00
CA TRP A 91 -8.50 -0.35 13.76
C TRP A 91 -7.03 -0.12 14.04
N LEU A 92 -6.50 1.08 13.75
CA LEU A 92 -5.12 1.40 14.10
C LEU A 92 -4.90 1.44 15.61
N LYS A 93 -5.86 1.99 16.36
CA LYS A 93 -5.75 2.14 17.82
C LYS A 93 -6.00 0.83 18.56
N ALA A 94 -7.08 0.15 18.22
CA ALA A 94 -7.56 -1.03 18.94
C ALA A 94 -7.03 -2.36 18.36
N GLY A 95 -6.44 -2.31 17.16
CA GLY A 95 -6.03 -3.47 16.39
C GLY A 95 -7.11 -3.93 15.41
N ILE A 96 -6.66 -4.58 14.34
CA ILE A 96 -7.54 -5.15 13.31
C ILE A 96 -8.31 -6.36 13.86
N PRO A 97 -9.54 -6.62 13.38
CA PRO A 97 -10.38 -7.73 13.86
C PRO A 97 -9.94 -9.10 13.28
N VAL A 98 -8.63 -9.35 13.20
CA VAL A 98 -8.04 -10.59 12.68
C VAL A 98 -7.08 -11.16 13.73
N PRO A 99 -7.19 -12.45 14.11
CA PRO A 99 -6.30 -13.05 15.09
C PRO A 99 -4.84 -13.01 14.62
N LEU A 100 -3.91 -12.64 15.53
CA LEU A 100 -2.47 -12.58 15.22
C LEU A 100 -1.92 -13.89 14.66
N SER A 101 -2.44 -15.05 15.08
CA SER A 101 -2.05 -16.35 14.53
C SER A 101 -2.38 -16.50 13.05
N VAL A 102 -3.52 -15.97 12.59
CA VAL A 102 -3.93 -15.97 11.18
C VAL A 102 -3.03 -15.04 10.38
N ILE A 103 -2.76 -13.85 10.92
CA ILE A 103 -1.85 -12.88 10.32
C ILE A 103 -0.45 -13.47 10.15
N LYS A 104 0.15 -14.02 11.23
CA LYS A 104 1.48 -14.64 11.17
C LYS A 104 1.53 -15.76 10.13
N LYS A 105 0.44 -16.53 9.99
CA LYS A 105 0.33 -17.56 8.95
C LYS A 105 0.32 -16.98 7.53
N ASN A 106 -0.38 -15.87 7.29
CA ASN A 106 -0.38 -15.20 5.97
C ASN A 106 0.98 -14.57 5.66
N VAL A 107 1.58 -13.90 6.64
CA VAL A 107 2.93 -13.32 6.53
C VAL A 107 3.96 -14.39 6.18
N MET A 108 3.85 -15.60 6.76
CA MET A 108 4.73 -16.74 6.47
C MET A 108 4.20 -17.68 5.37
N SER A 109 3.18 -17.27 4.62
CA SER A 109 2.67 -18.15 3.56
C SER A 109 3.68 -18.24 2.42
N GLU A 110 3.93 -19.45 1.97
CA GLU A 110 4.77 -19.74 0.81
C GLU A 110 3.99 -19.51 -0.50
N PRO A 111 4.66 -19.21 -1.62
CA PRO A 111 6.12 -19.23 -1.80
C PRO A 111 6.81 -17.89 -1.47
N PHE A 112 7.98 -17.98 -0.84
CA PHE A 112 8.96 -16.90 -0.80
C PHE A 112 9.94 -17.03 -1.98
N SER A 113 10.04 -15.98 -2.79
CA SER A 113 11.02 -15.90 -3.89
C SER A 113 12.40 -15.40 -3.43
N LYS A 114 12.44 -14.73 -2.26
CA LYS A 114 13.66 -14.31 -1.55
C LYS A 114 13.55 -14.73 -0.09
N ASN A 115 14.68 -15.04 0.53
CA ASN A 115 14.70 -15.26 1.97
C ASN A 115 14.40 -13.94 2.71
N PRO A 116 13.58 -13.96 3.78
CA PRO A 116 13.45 -12.82 4.68
C PRO A 116 14.81 -12.36 5.22
N PRO A 117 14.94 -11.08 5.66
CA PRO A 117 16.13 -10.60 6.34
C PRO A 117 16.53 -11.51 7.51
N VAL A 118 17.84 -11.64 7.78
CA VAL A 118 18.34 -12.53 8.85
C VAL A 118 17.83 -12.10 10.22
N GLU A 119 17.59 -10.80 10.41
CA GLU A 119 17.00 -10.24 11.62
C GLU A 119 15.50 -10.51 11.77
N PHE A 120 14.81 -10.98 10.73
CA PHE A 120 13.37 -11.22 10.77
C PHE A 120 13.05 -12.51 11.54
N ASN A 121 12.21 -12.38 12.55
CA ASN A 121 11.68 -13.48 13.34
C ASN A 121 10.16 -13.34 13.46
N ILE A 122 9.42 -14.33 12.95
CA ILE A 122 7.96 -14.33 13.01
C ILE A 122 7.42 -14.37 14.45
N GLU A 123 8.17 -14.90 15.41
CA GLU A 123 7.76 -14.92 16.81
C GLU A 123 7.66 -13.51 17.39
N ASP A 124 8.52 -12.60 16.94
CA ASP A 124 8.55 -11.20 17.36
C ASP A 124 7.59 -10.30 16.56
N TYR A 125 6.98 -10.84 15.49
CA TYR A 125 6.07 -10.10 14.62
C TYR A 125 4.81 -9.62 15.37
N LYS A 126 4.56 -8.32 15.27
CA LYS A 126 3.42 -7.62 15.89
C LYS A 126 2.79 -6.71 14.87
N ILE A 127 1.47 -6.57 14.96
CA ILE A 127 0.75 -5.55 14.24
C ILE A 127 0.90 -4.23 14.95
N TYR A 128 1.25 -3.19 14.20
CA TYR A 128 1.32 -1.85 14.72
C TYR A 128 -0.05 -1.45 15.29
N THR A 129 -0.03 -0.95 16.52
CA THR A 129 -1.17 -0.27 17.13
C THR A 129 -0.68 1.04 17.72
N GLY A 130 -1.49 2.08 17.59
CA GLY A 130 -1.15 3.41 18.09
C GLY A 130 -2.13 4.47 17.62
N ASP A 131 -2.03 5.65 18.20
CA ASP A 131 -2.80 6.80 17.75
C ASP A 131 -2.22 7.35 16.43
N PRO A 132 -3.06 7.61 15.41
CA PRO A 132 -2.59 8.31 14.23
C PRO A 132 -2.18 9.73 14.61
N THR A 133 -1.05 10.20 14.10
CA THR A 133 -0.60 11.59 14.25
C THR A 133 -1.60 12.56 13.62
N LYS A 134 -2.24 12.15 12.51
CA LYS A 134 -3.30 12.91 11.85
C LYS A 134 -4.42 11.99 11.37
N ILE A 135 -5.67 12.35 11.67
CA ILE A 135 -6.84 11.72 11.09
C ILE A 135 -7.21 12.46 9.80
N LEU A 136 -7.38 11.73 8.72
CA LEU A 136 -7.81 12.25 7.42
C LEU A 136 -9.31 12.01 7.20
N ASN A 137 -9.95 12.96 6.55
CA ASN A 137 -11.33 12.90 6.07
C ASN A 137 -11.34 12.90 4.54
N ASP A 138 -12.48 12.53 3.97
CA ASP A 138 -12.73 12.69 2.55
C ASP A 138 -12.44 14.13 2.10
N ASN A 139 -11.65 14.29 1.04
CA ASN A 139 -11.18 15.57 0.49
C ASN A 139 -10.20 16.37 1.35
N ASP A 140 -9.65 15.79 2.42
CA ASP A 140 -8.56 16.45 3.15
C ASP A 140 -7.35 16.66 2.25
N ILE A 141 -6.93 17.92 2.16
CA ILE A 141 -5.72 18.31 1.45
C ILE A 141 -4.57 18.22 2.45
N ILE A 142 -3.77 17.16 2.33
CA ILE A 142 -2.41 17.14 2.88
C ILE A 142 -1.59 18.13 2.03
N ASP A 143 -0.46 18.65 2.52
CA ASP A 143 0.46 19.53 1.76
C ASP A 143 1.16 18.76 0.61
N ILE A 144 0.34 18.21 -0.27
CA ILE A 144 0.59 17.43 -1.47
C ILE A 144 -0.11 18.11 -2.64
N LYS A 145 -0.58 19.36 -2.49
CA LYS A 145 -1.24 20.12 -3.56
C LYS A 145 -0.38 20.08 -4.81
N GLN A 146 0.94 20.18 -4.69
CA GLN A 146 1.83 20.10 -5.84
C GLN A 146 1.86 18.69 -6.49
N SER A 147 1.82 17.61 -5.69
CA SER A 147 1.77 16.22 -6.18
C SER A 147 0.40 15.84 -6.75
N ILE A 148 -0.70 16.30 -6.14
CA ILE A 148 -2.07 16.10 -6.63
C ILE A 148 -2.34 16.98 -7.85
N ASP A 149 -1.86 18.22 -7.89
CA ASP A 149 -1.88 19.07 -9.09
C ASP A 149 -1.05 18.42 -10.20
N LYS A 150 0.11 17.83 -9.89
CA LYS A 150 0.93 17.04 -10.84
C LYS A 150 0.09 15.88 -11.37
N ILE A 151 -0.37 14.96 -10.51
CA ILE A 151 -1.16 13.77 -10.87
C ILE A 151 -2.43 14.13 -11.67
N SER A 152 -3.22 15.10 -11.19
CA SER A 152 -4.47 15.52 -11.85
C SER A 152 -4.26 16.28 -13.16
N SER A 153 -3.08 16.86 -13.39
CA SER A 153 -2.71 17.51 -14.65
C SER A 153 -1.94 16.60 -15.61
N LEU A 154 -1.57 15.37 -15.21
CA LEU A 154 -0.92 14.39 -16.08
C LEU A 154 -1.86 14.01 -17.23
N LYS A 155 -1.53 14.46 -18.43
CA LYS A 155 -2.11 13.95 -19.68
C LYS A 155 -1.25 12.80 -20.19
N GLY A 156 -1.89 11.73 -20.68
CA GLY A 156 -1.15 10.58 -21.20
C GLY A 156 -0.60 9.66 -20.11
N ILE A 157 -1.33 9.47 -19.02
CA ILE A 157 -1.02 8.44 -18.02
C ILE A 157 -0.95 7.07 -18.73
N THR A 158 0.23 6.46 -18.72
CA THR A 158 0.50 5.15 -19.34
C THR A 158 0.64 4.03 -18.31
N LYS A 159 0.51 4.32 -17.01
CA LYS A 159 0.68 3.34 -15.94
C LYS A 159 -0.07 3.76 -14.69
N VAL A 160 -0.78 2.83 -14.06
CA VAL A 160 -1.37 2.96 -12.72
C VAL A 160 -0.74 1.88 -11.86
N LEU A 161 -0.25 2.22 -10.67
CA LEU A 161 0.57 1.31 -9.89
C LEU A 161 -0.28 0.67 -8.77
N PRO A 162 -0.32 -0.66 -8.67
CA PRO A 162 -1.12 -1.37 -7.68
C PRO A 162 -0.40 -1.46 -6.34
N ALA A 163 -1.14 -1.72 -5.25
CA ALA A 163 -0.52 -2.03 -3.95
C ALA A 163 0.11 -3.43 -3.90
N HIS A 164 -0.28 -4.33 -4.82
CA HIS A 164 0.19 -5.71 -4.86
C HIS A 164 0.52 -6.14 -6.29
N ASN A 165 1.33 -7.20 -6.41
CA ASN A 165 1.66 -7.93 -7.63
C ASN A 165 2.70 -7.26 -8.53
N GLU A 166 2.41 -7.07 -9.81
CA GLU A 166 3.35 -6.50 -10.77
C GLU A 166 3.01 -5.03 -11.01
N LEU A 167 4.04 -4.17 -10.99
CA LEU A 167 3.86 -2.73 -11.19
C LEU A 167 3.31 -2.39 -12.59
N ASN A 168 3.49 -3.28 -13.57
CA ASN A 168 2.93 -3.13 -14.91
C ASN A 168 1.45 -3.57 -14.94
N VAL A 169 0.58 -2.76 -14.34
CA VAL A 169 -0.85 -2.84 -14.65
C VAL A 169 -1.06 -2.25 -16.03
N LYS A 170 -1.64 -3.04 -16.94
CA LYS A 170 -1.98 -2.56 -18.27
C LYS A 170 -2.99 -1.41 -18.16
N VAL A 171 -2.82 -0.34 -18.95
CA VAL A 171 -3.70 0.84 -18.93
C VAL A 171 -5.16 0.49 -19.28
N ASP A 172 -5.34 -0.55 -20.09
CA ASP A 172 -6.66 -1.08 -20.44
C ASP A 172 -7.35 -1.77 -19.24
N LEU A 173 -6.67 -2.11 -18.14
CA LEU A 173 -7.31 -2.66 -16.95
C LEU A 173 -8.36 -1.71 -16.36
N ILE A 174 -8.11 -0.40 -16.36
CA ILE A 174 -9.09 0.59 -15.87
C ILE A 174 -10.32 0.60 -16.76
N SER A 175 -10.12 0.53 -18.08
CA SER A 175 -11.22 0.41 -19.03
C SER A 175 -11.97 -0.91 -18.85
N SER A 176 -11.27 -2.00 -18.60
CA SER A 176 -11.84 -3.32 -18.30
C SER A 176 -12.64 -3.34 -16.99
N ILE A 177 -12.15 -2.70 -15.93
CA ILE A 177 -12.86 -2.56 -14.64
C ILE A 177 -14.12 -1.70 -14.82
N LYS A 178 -14.02 -0.60 -15.57
CA LYS A 178 -15.18 0.23 -15.89
C LYS A 178 -16.25 -0.56 -16.64
N ASN A 179 -15.88 -1.23 -17.73
CA ASN A 179 -16.80 -2.07 -18.51
C ASN A 179 -17.40 -3.19 -17.64
N ALA A 180 -16.62 -3.76 -16.72
CA ALA A 180 -17.09 -4.76 -15.78
C ALA A 180 -18.15 -4.21 -14.80
N PHE A 181 -17.99 -3.00 -14.29
CA PHE A 181 -19.00 -2.35 -13.46
C PHE A 181 -20.27 -2.01 -14.27
N GLU A 182 -20.13 -1.50 -15.50
CA GLU A 182 -21.25 -1.25 -16.41
C GLU A 182 -22.03 -2.55 -16.71
N ASP A 183 -21.32 -3.65 -16.98
CA ASP A 183 -21.92 -4.98 -17.20
C ASP A 183 -22.71 -5.49 -15.97
N ILE A 184 -22.22 -5.21 -14.76
CA ILE A 184 -22.89 -5.61 -13.51
C ILE A 184 -24.11 -4.72 -13.25
N GLU A 185 -24.00 -3.43 -13.54
CA GLU A 185 -25.09 -2.46 -13.43
C GLU A 185 -26.23 -2.75 -14.41
N ASP A 186 -25.91 -3.04 -15.68
CA ASP A 186 -26.87 -3.42 -16.72
C ASP A 186 -27.63 -4.71 -16.39
N LYS A 187 -27.00 -5.61 -15.62
CA LYS A 187 -27.64 -6.83 -15.09
C LYS A 187 -28.50 -6.55 -13.84
N GLY A 188 -28.53 -5.33 -13.33
CA GLY A 188 -29.21 -4.95 -12.09
C GLY A 188 -28.56 -5.52 -10.84
N MET A 189 -27.29 -5.94 -10.94
CA MET A 189 -26.55 -6.68 -9.91
C MET A 189 -25.54 -5.80 -9.16
N LEU A 190 -25.49 -4.49 -9.42
CA LEU A 190 -24.68 -3.55 -8.66
C LEU A 190 -25.36 -3.20 -7.33
N LYS A 191 -25.48 -4.19 -6.42
CA LYS A 191 -26.09 -4.06 -5.10
C LYS A 191 -25.26 -4.80 -4.07
N GLN A 192 -25.04 -4.17 -2.93
CA GLN A 192 -24.21 -4.70 -1.85
C GLN A 192 -24.65 -6.11 -1.43
N GLY A 193 -23.70 -7.05 -1.34
CA GLY A 193 -23.93 -8.44 -0.92
C GLY A 193 -24.25 -9.41 -2.06
N ASN A 194 -23.98 -9.03 -3.31
CA ASN A 194 -24.14 -9.91 -4.48
C ASN A 194 -22.92 -10.80 -4.72
N GLY A 195 -21.85 -10.63 -3.94
CA GLY A 195 -20.72 -11.55 -3.90
C GLY A 195 -19.63 -11.17 -4.89
N ILE A 196 -18.88 -12.18 -5.35
CA ILE A 196 -17.68 -11.98 -6.18
C ILE A 196 -18.01 -12.24 -7.65
N PHE A 197 -17.78 -11.22 -8.49
CA PHE A 197 -17.88 -11.29 -9.95
C PHE A 197 -16.48 -11.50 -10.52
N HIS A 198 -16.28 -12.61 -11.23
CA HIS A 198 -14.99 -12.95 -11.82
C HIS A 198 -14.89 -12.45 -13.27
N PHE A 199 -13.82 -11.71 -13.55
CA PHE A 199 -13.44 -11.25 -14.88
C PHE A 199 -12.09 -11.87 -15.26
N CYS A 200 -11.71 -11.73 -16.53
CA CYS A 200 -10.53 -12.41 -17.08
C CYS A 200 -9.22 -12.07 -16.33
N GLU A 201 -9.08 -10.84 -15.84
CA GLU A 201 -7.84 -10.34 -15.21
C GLU A 201 -8.02 -9.90 -13.74
N PHE A 202 -9.24 -9.91 -13.20
CA PHE A 202 -9.54 -9.43 -11.85
C PHE A 202 -10.90 -9.95 -11.35
N SER A 203 -11.24 -9.68 -10.09
CA SER A 203 -12.57 -9.93 -9.54
C SER A 203 -13.11 -8.69 -8.84
N ILE A 204 -14.41 -8.44 -8.96
CA ILE A 204 -15.11 -7.35 -8.27
C ILE A 204 -15.95 -7.96 -7.16
N HIS A 205 -15.79 -7.48 -5.93
CA HIS A 205 -16.62 -7.86 -4.79
C HIS A 205 -17.62 -6.74 -4.50
N ILE A 206 -18.92 -7.06 -4.59
CA ILE A 206 -20.04 -6.11 -4.37
C ILE A 206 -20.95 -6.65 -3.27
#